data_AF-A0A2V9G0U9-F1
#
_entry.id   AF-A0A2V9G0U9-F1
#
_cell.length_a   1.000
_cell.length_b   1.000
_cell.length_c   1.000
_cell.angle_alpha   90.00
_cell.angle_beta   90.00
_cell.angle_gamma   90.00
#
_symmetry.space_group_name_H-M   'P 1'
#
loop_
_entity.id
_entity.type
_entity.pdbx_description
1 polymer ?
#
loop_
_entity_poly.entity_id
_entity_poly.type
_entity_poly.pdbx_seq_one_letter_code
_entity_poly.pdbx_strand_id
1 'polypeptide(L)' 'MEVLMKNGGYYTGELQSFGIVDDFERAKDFYLVNVYFRSTKQEPYIKLRVDGVLLNFSDAYSILVRKQIMG' A
#
# COMPACT_ATOMS: atom_id res chain seq x y z
N MET A 1 -4.26 4.70 2.55
CA MET A 1 -3.32 3.78 3.23
C MET A 1 -1.92 4.11 2.75
N GLU A 2 -0.93 4.18 3.63
CA GLU A 2 0.49 4.37 3.25
C GLU A 2 1.26 3.09 3.58
N VAL A 3 2.11 2.64 2.66
CA VAL A 3 2.92 1.42 2.76
C VAL A 3 4.37 1.77 2.46
N LEU A 4 5.26 1.47 3.41
CA LEU A 4 6.71 1.51 3.19
C LEU A 4 7.20 0.08 2.92
N MET A 5 7.88 -0.13 1.80
CA MET A 5 8.42 -1.44 1.44
C MET A 5 9.84 -1.65 2.01
N LYS A 6 10.23 -2.90 2.26
CA LYS A 6 11.56 -3.28 2.75
C LYS A 6 12.69 -2.92 1.80
N ASN A 7 12.42 -2.93 0.49
CA ASN A 7 13.37 -2.49 -0.55
C ASN A 7 13.38 -0.95 -0.73
N GLY A 8 12.63 -0.21 0.08
CA GLY A 8 12.47 1.23 -0.04
C GLY A 8 11.26 1.63 -0.88
N GLY A 9 10.97 2.93 -0.91
CA GLY A 9 9.79 3.45 -1.58
C GLY A 9 8.52 3.41 -0.72
N TYR A 10 7.69 4.41 -0.94
CA TYR A 10 6.43 4.61 -0.22
C TYR A 10 5.30 4.63 -1.24
N TYR A 11 4.32 3.75 -1.03
CA TYR A 11 3.08 3.72 -1.79
C TYR A 11 1.97 4.29 -0.93
N THR A 12 1.14 5.14 -1.50
CA THR A 12 -0.10 5.57 -0.85
C THR A 12 -1.25 5.51 -1.82
N GLY A 13 -2.42 5.10 -1.35
CA GLY A 13 -3.60 4.94 -2.17
C GLY A 13 -4.82 4.50 -1.38
N GLU A 14 -5.89 4.24 -2.10
CA GLU A 14 -7.12 3.68 -1.57
C GLU A 14 -7.02 2.15 -1.54
N LEU A 15 -7.28 1.54 -0.39
CA LEU A 15 -7.34 0.08 -0.28
C LEU A 15 -8.66 -0.39 -0.90
N GLN A 16 -8.58 -1.05 -2.05
CA GLN A 16 -9.77 -1.59 -2.72
C GLN A 16 -10.08 -3.01 -2.25
N SER A 17 -9.05 -3.85 -2.14
CA SER A 17 -9.19 -5.21 -1.62
C SER A 17 -7.95 -5.64 -0.86
N PHE A 18 -8.14 -6.61 0.02
CA PHE A 18 -7.06 -7.35 0.65
C PHE A 18 -7.41 -8.83 0.56
N GLY A 19 -6.40 -9.68 0.31
CA GLY A 19 -6.60 -11.12 0.31
C GLY A 19 -7.05 -11.60 1.69
N ILE A 20 -8.28 -12.11 1.79
CA ILE A 20 -8.66 -12.99 2.90
C ILE A 20 -8.24 -14.38 2.45
N VAL A 21 -7.10 -14.83 2.95
CA VAL A 21 -6.63 -16.19 2.67
C VAL A 21 -6.74 -17.00 3.95
N ASP A 22 -7.06 -18.29 3.78
CA ASP A 22 -7.12 -19.28 4.86
C ASP A 22 -5.92 -19.14 5.81
N ASP A 23 -6.11 -19.51 7.08
CA ASP A 23 -5.11 -19.36 8.15
C ASP A 23 -3.71 -19.96 7.83
N PHE A 24 -3.63 -20.80 6.79
CA PHE A 24 -2.40 -21.43 6.31
C PHE A 24 -1.54 -20.55 5.39
N GLU A 25 -2.08 -19.49 4.78
CA GLU A 25 -1.31 -18.56 3.96
C GLU A 25 -0.82 -17.37 4.79
N ARG A 26 0.50 -17.33 4.99
CA ARG A 26 1.17 -16.39 5.91
C ARG A 26 1.18 -14.93 5.43
N ALA A 27 0.95 -14.66 4.15
CA ALA A 27 1.15 -13.33 3.58
C ALA A 27 -0.08 -12.89 2.78
N LYS A 28 -0.65 -11.75 3.18
CA LYS A 28 -1.81 -11.13 2.52
C LYS A 28 -1.33 -10.11 1.50
N ASP A 29 -1.91 -10.11 0.30
CA ASP A 29 -1.71 -9.03 -0.64
C ASP A 29 -2.74 -7.91 -0.43
N PHE A 30 -2.34 -6.66 -0.73
CA PHE A 30 -3.22 -5.48 -0.78
C PHE A 30 -3.28 -4.99 -2.21
N TYR A 31 -4.49 -4.76 -2.69
CA TYR A 31 -4.71 -4.07 -3.94
C TYR A 31 -5.05 -2.61 -3.65
N LEU A 32 -4.14 -1.73 -4.06
CA LEU A 32 -4.30 -0.29 -3.95
C LEU A 32 -4.73 0.30 -5.30
N VAL A 33 -5.66 1.24 -5.27
CA VAL A 33 -6.05 2.08 -6.43
C VAL A 33 -5.76 3.55 -6.15
N ASN A 34 -5.82 4.38 -7.19
CA ASN A 34 -5.45 5.81 -7.11
C ASN A 34 -4.07 6.00 -6.46
N VAL A 35 -3.10 5.21 -6.90
CA VAL A 35 -1.80 5.06 -6.21
C VAL A 35 -0.85 6.19 -6.53
N TYR A 36 -0.17 6.66 -5.49
CA TYR A 36 0.94 7.58 -5.56
C TYR A 36 2.20 6.95 -4.97
N PHE A 37 3.36 7.30 -5.51
CA PHE A 37 4.66 6.77 -5.12
C PHE A 37 5.65 7.89 -4.81
N ARG A 38 6.54 7.67 -3.85
CA ARG A 38 7.78 8.45 -3.66
C ARG A 38 8.91 7.50 -3.29
N SER A 39 10.13 7.78 -3.74
CA SER A 39 11.27 6.91 -3.45
C SER A 39 11.81 7.13 -2.04
N THR A 40 11.80 8.38 -1.59
CA THR A 40 12.27 8.81 -0.26
C THR A 40 11.22 9.62 0.49
N LYS A 41 11.40 9.85 1.81
CA LYS A 41 10.45 10.65 2.60
C LYS A 41 10.42 12.13 2.20
N GLN A 42 11.52 12.63 1.65
CA GLN A 42 11.71 14.02 1.27
C GLN A 42 11.13 14.34 -0.11
N GLU A 43 10.94 13.32 -0.95
CA GLU A 43 10.36 13.49 -2.27
C GLU A 43 8.84 13.69 -2.23
N PRO A 44 8.29 14.46 -3.17
CA PRO A 44 6.85 14.55 -3.36
C PRO A 44 6.29 13.22 -3.89
N TYR A 45 5.04 12.96 -3.55
CA TYR A 45 4.28 11.85 -4.13
C TYR A 45 3.97 12.13 -5.61
N ILE A 46 4.24 11.14 -6.47
CA ILE A 46 3.94 11.15 -7.90
C ILE A 46 2.81 10.16 -8.16
N LYS A 47 1.78 10.60 -8.89
CA LYS A 47 0.66 9.73 -9.28
C LYS A 47 1.15 8.67 -10.28
N LEU A 48 0.92 7.40 -9.95
CA LEU A 48 1.18 6.30 -10.87
C LEU A 48 0.05 6.20 -11.90
N ARG A 49 0.41 6.01 -13.18
CA ARG A 49 -0.55 5.81 -14.28
C ARG A 49 -0.81 4.32 -14.49
N VAL A 50 -1.41 3.69 -13.49
CA VAL A 50 -1.78 2.27 -13.46
C VAL A 50 -3.17 2.13 -12.86
N ASP A 51 -3.88 1.04 -13.20
CA ASP A 51 -5.21 0.77 -12.65
C ASP A 51 -5.17 0.46 -11.16
N GLY A 52 -4.08 -0.17 -10.71
CA GLY A 52 -3.79 -0.40 -9.30
C GLY A 52 -2.44 -1.06 -9.10
N VAL A 53 -2.06 -1.22 -7.84
CA VAL A 53 -0.81 -1.85 -7.41
C VAL A 53 -1.13 -2.95 -6.43
N LEU A 54 -0.67 -4.16 -6.73
CA LEU A 54 -0.69 -5.29 -5.80
C LEU A 54 0.60 -5.29 -4.98
N LEU A 55 0.48 -5.22 -3.65
CA LEU A 55 1.60 -5.22 -2.71
C LEU A 55 1.48 -6.38 -1.74
N ASN A 56 2.57 -7.09 -1.49
CA ASN A 56 2.60 -8.20 -0.54
C ASN A 56 2.95 -7.71 0.88
N PHE A 57 2.22 -8.17 1.91
CA PHE A 57 2.51 -7.82 3.31
C PHE A 57 3.90 -8.26 3.77
N SER A 58 4.43 -9.38 3.26
CA SER A 58 5.76 -9.87 3.63
C SER A 58 6.86 -8.91 3.22
N ASP A 59 6.60 -8.09 2.20
CA ASP A 59 7.56 -7.14 1.65
C ASP A 59 7.34 -5.73 2.21
N ALA A 60 6.25 -5.51 2.94
CA ALA A 60 6.02 -4.29 3.68
C ALA A 60 6.92 -4.24 4.93
N TYR A 61 7.59 -3.11 5.11
CA TYR A 61 8.27 -2.77 6.35
C TYR A 61 7.30 -2.16 7.35
N SER A 62 6.43 -1.25 6.90
CA SER A 62 5.38 -0.68 7.74
C SER A 62 4.15 -0.29 6.93
N ILE A 63 3.00 -0.33 7.59
CA ILE A 63 1.71 0.06 7.01
C ILE A 63 1.03 1.04 7.97
N LEU A 64 0.58 2.16 7.43
CA LEU A 64 -0.22 3.15 8.14
C LEU A 64 -1.62 3.22 7.51
N VAL A 65 -2.62 2.78 8.27
CA VAL A 65 -4.02 2.92 7.91
C VAL A 65 -4.57 4.15 8.61
N ARG A 66 -4.92 5.19 7.85
CA ARG A 66 -5.65 6.36 8.38
C ARG A 66 -7.13 6.12 8.18
N LYS A 67 -7.87 6.00 9.27
CA LYS A 67 -9.34 6.01 9.24
C LYS A 67 -9.79 7.41 8.86
N GLN A 68 -10.46 7.55 7.72
CA GLN A 68 -11.13 8.80 7.38
C GLN A 68 -12.37 8.89 8.27
N ILE A 69 -12.34 9.79 9.26
CA ILE A 69 -13.53 10.12 10.05
C ILE A 69 -14.36 11.02 9.14
N MET A 70 -15.45 10.49 8.57
CA MET A 70 -16.46 11.33 7.91
C MET A 70 -17.17 12.12 9.01
N GLY A 71 -17.00 13.44 8.98
CA GLY A 71 -17.77 14.39 9.79
C GLY A 71 -19.10 14.74 9.14
#